data_AF-A0A524F452-F1
#
_entry.id   AF-A0A524F452-F1
#
_cell.length_a   1.000
_cell.length_b   1.000
_cell.length_c   1.000
_cell.angle_alpha   90.00
_cell.angle_beta   90.00
_cell.angle_gamma   90.00
#
_symmetry.space_group_name_H-M   'P 1'
#
loop_
_entity.id
_entity.type
_entity.pdbx_description
1 polymer ?
#
loop_
_entity_poly.entity_id
_entity_poly.type
_entity_poly.pdbx_seq_one_letter_code
_entity_poly.pdbx_strand_id
1 'polypeptide(L)'
;MDKEDEEEDFYAPVVPPPRITRTIPLDSEELSQDILKKIEKIDTENVKPIIIKCERCDKYVLLPIPIKPVLESEKREVLINYVHENKKNDDKHCLLFEVDHDFNIILPKTIEVIISTKKEENDEAKKSSDIRYVLINCEKCNENIHVPVPKKIIEDSKLTKTPITYVHKSLSNDDIHCVILYLDCNFGDRDTRFPDVLILYLFPYWLKKKFYFT
;
A
#
# COMPACT_ATOMS: atom_id res chain seq x y z
N MET A 1 12.32 55.14 31.37
CA MET A 1 11.95 54.30 30.21
C MET A 1 12.75 53.04 30.37
N ASP A 2 12.22 52.10 31.14
CA ASP A 2 12.80 50.78 31.31
C ASP A 2 11.90 49.83 30.51
N LYS A 3 12.49 49.15 29.53
CA LYS A 3 11.82 48.18 28.68
C LYS A 3 11.76 46.86 29.43
N GLU A 4 10.57 46.35 29.63
CA GLU A 4 10.33 45.00 30.13
C GLU A 4 10.67 44.00 29.01
N ASP A 5 11.53 43.03 29.33
CA ASP A 5 11.84 41.89 28.48
C ASP A 5 10.65 40.91 28.53
N GLU A 6 9.90 40.79 27.44
CA GLU A 6 8.88 39.75 27.27
C GLU A 6 9.57 38.42 26.93
N GLU A 7 9.65 37.52 27.91
CA GLU A 7 10.03 36.12 27.68
C GLU A 7 8.92 35.45 26.84
N GLU A 8 9.14 35.30 25.53
CA GLU A 8 8.28 34.51 24.66
C GLU A 8 8.38 33.03 25.04
N ASP A 9 7.43 32.57 25.85
CA ASP A 9 7.21 31.16 26.16
C ASP A 9 6.91 30.35 24.89
N PHE A 10 7.95 29.74 24.33
CA PHE A 10 7.88 28.78 23.23
C PHE A 10 7.27 27.45 23.74
N TYR A 11 5.95 27.42 23.94
CA TYR A 11 5.24 26.19 24.25
C TYR A 11 5.26 25.25 23.04
N ALA A 12 6.05 24.18 23.14
CA ALA A 12 5.93 23.06 22.22
C ALA A 12 4.50 22.50 22.31
N PRO A 13 3.82 22.28 21.17
CA PRO A 13 2.48 21.73 21.18
C PRO A 13 2.49 20.36 21.87
N VAL A 14 1.43 20.08 22.63
CA VAL A 14 1.27 18.81 23.36
C VAL A 14 1.44 17.64 22.38
N VAL A 15 2.40 16.76 22.67
CA VAL A 15 2.65 15.56 21.87
C VAL A 15 1.34 14.76 21.80
N PRO A 16 0.81 14.48 20.60
CA PRO A 16 -0.42 13.72 20.48
C PRO A 16 -0.26 12.35 21.14
N PRO A 17 -1.32 11.81 21.76
CA PRO A 17 -1.27 10.50 22.40
C PRO A 17 -0.77 9.43 21.41
N PRO A 18 -0.06 8.40 21.90
CA PRO A 18 0.41 7.31 21.06
C PRO A 18 -0.76 6.72 20.28
N ARG A 19 -0.58 6.58 18.97
CA ARG A 19 -1.62 6.09 18.05
C ARG A 19 -1.99 4.66 18.45
N ILE A 20 -3.27 4.41 18.65
CA ILE A 20 -3.80 3.09 19.01
C ILE A 20 -3.45 2.09 17.91
N THR A 21 -2.60 1.12 18.22
CA THR A 21 -2.26 -0.01 17.35
C THR A 21 -3.47 -0.92 17.20
N ARG A 22 -3.95 -1.09 15.96
CA ARG A 22 -4.98 -2.10 15.61
C ARG A 22 -4.33 -3.44 15.26
N THR A 23 -3.26 -3.81 15.95
CA THR A 23 -2.67 -5.14 15.85
C THR A 23 -3.34 -6.04 16.86
N ILE A 24 -3.90 -7.15 16.39
CA ILE A 24 -4.33 -8.22 17.29
C ILE A 24 -3.06 -8.98 17.67
N PRO A 25 -2.68 -9.04 18.95
CA PRO A 25 -1.58 -9.89 19.38
C PRO A 25 -1.92 -11.34 19.01
N LEU A 26 -0.92 -12.10 18.56
CA LEU A 26 -1.05 -13.50 18.14
C LEU A 26 -1.70 -14.41 19.21
N ASP A 27 -1.77 -13.92 20.46
CA ASP A 27 -2.29 -14.60 21.64
C ASP A 27 -3.77 -14.27 21.96
N SER A 28 -4.49 -13.55 21.08
CA SER A 28 -5.90 -13.21 21.33
C SER A 28 -6.79 -14.47 21.26
N GLU A 29 -7.73 -14.60 22.19
CA GLU A 29 -8.76 -15.69 22.22
C GLU A 29 -9.64 -15.75 20.95
N GLU A 30 -9.60 -14.72 20.10
CA GLU A 30 -10.36 -14.63 18.85
C GLU A 30 -9.75 -15.42 17.68
N LEU A 31 -8.53 -15.96 17.83
CA LEU A 31 -7.86 -16.70 16.76
C LEU A 31 -8.21 -18.18 16.81
N SER A 32 -8.85 -18.69 15.74
CA SER A 32 -9.17 -20.11 15.65
C SER A 32 -7.89 -20.97 15.59
N GLN A 33 -7.95 -22.20 16.11
CA GLN A 33 -6.82 -23.16 16.05
C GLN A 33 -6.31 -23.39 14.61
N ASP A 34 -7.18 -23.22 13.62
CA ASP A 34 -6.81 -23.31 12.20
C ASP A 34 -5.92 -22.17 11.71
N ILE A 35 -6.04 -20.98 12.31
CA ILE A 35 -5.18 -19.83 11.99
C ILE A 35 -3.80 -20.01 12.62
N LEU A 36 -3.74 -20.47 13.88
CA LEU A 36 -2.48 -20.77 14.57
C LEU A 36 -1.65 -21.81 13.80
N LYS A 37 -2.27 -22.91 13.36
CA LYS A 37 -1.61 -23.93 12.50
C LYS A 37 -1.12 -23.38 11.16
N LYS A 38 -1.73 -22.31 10.63
CA LYS A 38 -1.28 -21.65 9.40
C LYS A 38 -0.12 -20.71 9.66
N ILE A 39 -0.12 -20.01 10.80
CA ILE A 39 0.99 -19.17 11.25
C ILE A 39 2.26 -20.02 11.37
N GLU A 40 2.20 -21.13 12.12
CA GLU A 40 3.36 -22.01 12.35
C GLU A 40 3.95 -22.58 11.05
N LYS A 41 3.12 -22.77 10.01
CA LYS A 41 3.58 -23.26 8.71
C LYS A 41 4.31 -22.21 7.86
N ILE A 42 4.04 -20.94 8.11
CA ILE A 42 4.55 -19.81 7.32
C ILE A 42 5.69 -19.11 8.06
N ASP A 43 5.73 -19.18 9.40
CA ASP A 43 6.82 -18.64 10.22
C ASP A 43 8.11 -19.40 9.94
N THR A 44 9.04 -18.71 9.30
CA THR A 44 10.34 -19.25 8.91
C THR A 44 11.39 -18.17 9.13
N GLU A 45 12.67 -18.54 9.08
CA GLU A 45 13.79 -17.58 9.20
C GLU A 45 13.74 -16.45 8.15
N ASN A 46 12.99 -16.63 7.06
CA ASN A 46 12.86 -15.66 5.98
C ASN A 46 11.53 -14.91 5.94
N VAL A 47 10.52 -15.39 6.67
CA VAL A 47 9.14 -14.89 6.58
C VAL A 47 8.53 -14.77 7.97
N LYS A 48 8.07 -13.57 8.30
CA LYS A 48 7.27 -13.30 9.49
C LYS A 48 5.79 -13.26 9.13
N PRO A 49 4.94 -14.13 9.69
CA PRO A 49 3.51 -14.07 9.49
C PRO A 49 2.90 -12.89 10.25
N ILE A 50 2.07 -12.11 9.57
CA ILE A 50 1.30 -11.01 10.16
C ILE A 50 -0.18 -11.24 9.89
N ILE A 51 -1.03 -10.95 10.89
CA ILE A 51 -2.49 -10.99 10.73
C ILE A 51 -3.04 -9.57 10.64
N ILE A 52 -3.82 -9.32 9.60
CA ILE A 52 -4.47 -8.04 9.35
C ILE A 52 -5.97 -8.26 9.11
N LYS A 53 -6.82 -7.43 9.72
CA LYS A 53 -8.24 -7.41 9.37
C LYS A 53 -8.42 -6.66 8.06
N CYS A 54 -8.91 -7.33 7.03
CA CYS A 54 -9.37 -6.67 5.82
C CYS A 54 -10.78 -6.13 6.04
N GLU A 55 -10.94 -4.81 6.04
CA GLU A 55 -12.24 -4.15 6.26
C GLU A 55 -13.22 -4.39 5.09
N ARG A 56 -12.72 -4.55 3.87
CA ARG A 56 -13.56 -4.81 2.67
C ARG A 56 -14.07 -6.26 2.59
N CYS A 57 -13.25 -7.22 3.00
CA CYS A 57 -13.64 -8.64 3.08
C CYS A 57 -14.38 -8.99 4.37
N ASP A 58 -14.25 -8.15 5.40
CA ASP A 58 -14.59 -8.44 6.80
C ASP A 58 -13.98 -9.77 7.29
N LYS A 59 -12.69 -9.98 6.99
CA LYS A 59 -11.96 -11.22 7.33
C LYS A 59 -10.53 -10.92 7.75
N TYR A 60 -9.99 -11.75 8.63
CA TYR A 60 -8.57 -11.77 8.94
C TYR A 60 -7.79 -12.42 7.80
N VAL A 61 -6.73 -11.76 7.37
CA VAL A 61 -5.82 -12.21 6.32
C VAL A 61 -4.45 -12.45 6.96
N LEU A 62 -3.89 -13.63 6.70
CA LEU A 62 -2.54 -13.99 7.09
C LEU A 62 -1.58 -13.63 5.96
N LEU A 63 -0.59 -12.79 6.25
CA LEU A 63 0.36 -12.25 5.28
C LEU A 63 1.78 -12.77 5.56
N PRO A 64 2.47 -13.32 4.56
CA PRO A 64 3.88 -13.70 4.67
C PRO A 64 4.76 -12.46 4.43
N ILE A 65 5.20 -11.78 5.50
CA ILE A 65 6.08 -10.62 5.37
C ILE A 65 7.53 -11.08 5.28
N PRO A 66 8.27 -10.74 4.21
CA PRO A 66 9.68 -11.09 4.12
C PRO A 66 10.48 -10.34 5.20
N ILE A 67 11.31 -11.07 5.96
CA ILE A 67 12.04 -10.50 7.12
C ILE A 67 13.16 -9.57 6.68
N LYS A 68 14.01 -10.05 5.77
CA LYS A 68 15.21 -9.34 5.30
C LYS A 68 14.95 -7.89 4.81
N PRO A 69 13.98 -7.60 3.92
CA PRO A 69 13.78 -6.24 3.44
C PRO A 69 13.23 -5.30 4.51
N VAL A 70 12.56 -5.83 5.53
CA VAL A 70 12.10 -5.03 6.68
C VAL A 70 13.29 -4.64 7.55
N LEU A 71 14.13 -5.61 7.93
CA LEU A 71 15.28 -5.35 8.80
C LEU A 71 16.42 -4.57 8.13
N GLU A 72 16.59 -4.71 6.80
CA GLU A 72 17.59 -3.98 6.02
C GLU A 72 17.10 -2.62 5.49
N SER A 73 15.89 -2.19 5.88
CA SER A 73 15.35 -0.90 5.49
C SER A 73 16.05 0.23 6.24
N GLU A 74 16.41 1.30 5.53
CA GLU A 74 16.86 2.55 6.15
C GLU A 74 15.68 3.36 6.72
N LYS A 75 14.47 3.10 6.23
CA LYS A 75 13.25 3.70 6.76
C LYS A 75 12.87 3.00 8.04
N ARG A 76 12.51 3.77 9.06
CA ARG A 76 11.95 3.28 10.33
C ARG A 76 10.71 2.41 10.12
N GLU A 77 9.92 2.74 9.10
CA GLU A 77 8.66 2.10 8.76
C GLU A 77 8.69 1.74 7.27
N VAL A 78 8.34 0.49 6.97
CA VAL A 78 8.40 -0.10 5.63
C VAL A 78 6.99 -0.19 5.06
N LEU A 79 6.75 0.46 3.93
CA LEU A 79 5.43 0.50 3.30
C LEU A 79 5.17 -0.81 2.56
N ILE A 80 4.22 -1.59 3.06
CA ILE A 80 3.77 -2.85 2.47
C ILE A 80 2.47 -2.62 1.71
N ASN A 81 2.42 -3.13 0.47
CA ASN A 81 1.23 -3.13 -0.35
C ASN A 81 0.90 -4.59 -0.72
N TYR A 82 -0.21 -5.11 -0.20
CA TYR A 82 -0.65 -6.48 -0.47
C TYR A 82 -1.90 -6.49 -1.35
N VAL A 83 -1.79 -7.07 -2.54
CA VAL A 83 -2.94 -7.27 -3.43
C VAL A 83 -3.71 -8.50 -2.97
N HIS A 84 -4.92 -8.24 -2.52
CA HIS A 84 -5.87 -9.21 -2.01
C HIS A 84 -7.00 -9.45 -3.01
N GLU A 85 -7.45 -10.71 -3.10
CA GLU A 85 -8.60 -11.11 -3.90
C GLU A 85 -9.75 -11.51 -2.99
N ASN A 86 -10.86 -10.80 -3.12
CA ASN A 86 -12.07 -11.10 -2.39
C ASN A 86 -12.96 -12.04 -3.21
N LYS A 87 -12.86 -13.32 -2.86
CA LYS A 87 -13.62 -14.39 -3.53
C LYS A 87 -15.15 -14.24 -3.43
N LYS A 88 -15.67 -13.41 -2.52
CA LYS A 88 -17.13 -13.25 -2.35
C LYS A 88 -17.73 -12.36 -3.44
N ASN A 89 -17.04 -11.28 -3.81
CA ASN A 89 -17.55 -10.27 -4.73
C ASN A 89 -16.78 -10.26 -6.07
N ASP A 90 -15.87 -11.21 -6.28
CA ASP A 90 -14.99 -11.30 -7.45
C ASP A 90 -14.24 -9.99 -7.73
N ASP A 91 -13.85 -9.30 -6.66
CA ASP A 91 -13.14 -8.03 -6.73
C ASP A 91 -11.75 -8.12 -6.10
N LYS A 92 -10.86 -7.25 -6.58
CA LYS A 92 -9.49 -7.14 -6.10
C LYS A 92 -9.35 -5.81 -5.39
N HIS A 93 -8.58 -5.80 -4.32
CA HIS A 93 -8.21 -4.59 -3.61
C HIS A 93 -6.84 -4.76 -2.97
N CYS A 94 -6.32 -3.69 -2.40
CA CYS A 94 -5.04 -3.69 -1.74
C CYS A 94 -5.21 -3.43 -0.24
N LEU A 95 -4.43 -4.14 0.58
CA LEU A 95 -4.13 -3.75 1.95
C LEU A 95 -2.82 -2.96 1.95
N LEU A 96 -2.91 -1.67 2.25
CA LEU A 96 -1.79 -0.77 2.42
C LEU A 96 -1.52 -0.59 3.91
N PHE A 97 -0.32 -0.89 4.36
CA PHE A 97 0.06 -0.72 5.76
C PHE A 97 1.57 -0.51 5.88
N GLU A 98 1.99 0.08 6.99
CA GLU A 98 3.41 0.23 7.32
C GLU A 98 3.78 -0.79 8.40
N VAL A 99 5.00 -1.33 8.34
CA VAL A 99 5.55 -2.19 9.40
C VAL A 99 6.85 -1.60 9.93
N ASP A 100 7.05 -1.61 11.24
CA ASP A 100 8.33 -1.27 11.84
C ASP A 100 9.31 -2.47 11.81
N HIS A 101 10.52 -2.26 12.30
CA HIS A 101 11.55 -3.32 12.36
C HIS A 101 11.22 -4.46 13.35
N ASP A 102 10.23 -4.24 14.23
CA ASP A 102 9.69 -5.26 15.13
C ASP A 102 8.44 -5.94 14.54
N PHE A 103 8.11 -5.66 13.27
CA PHE A 103 6.97 -6.19 12.52
C PHE A 103 5.60 -5.79 13.12
N ASN A 104 5.54 -4.69 13.87
CA ASN A 104 4.26 -4.12 14.29
C ASN A 104 3.58 -3.41 13.12
N ILE A 105 2.30 -3.69 12.91
CA ILE A 105 1.50 -3.03 11.86
C ILE A 105 1.08 -1.65 12.32
N ILE A 106 1.29 -0.67 11.44
CA ILE A 106 0.85 0.70 11.61
C ILE A 106 -0.27 0.98 10.60
N LEU A 107 -1.42 1.44 11.14
CA LEU A 107 -2.57 1.99 10.42
C LEU A 107 -2.89 1.32 9.07
N PRO A 108 -3.38 0.07 9.08
CA PRO A 108 -3.76 -0.58 7.84
C PRO A 108 -4.95 0.11 7.16
N LYS A 109 -4.87 0.25 5.85
CA LYS A 109 -5.92 0.84 5.01
C LYS A 109 -6.23 -0.08 3.83
N THR A 110 -7.50 -0.34 3.59
CA THR A 110 -7.95 -0.98 2.34
C THR A 110 -8.13 0.06 1.25
N ILE A 111 -7.57 -0.18 0.06
CA ILE A 111 -7.63 0.74 -1.09
C ILE A 111 -7.94 -0.02 -2.38
N GLU A 112 -8.49 0.67 -3.38
CA GLU A 112 -8.77 0.08 -4.69
C GLU A 112 -7.49 -0.33 -5.40
N VAL A 113 -7.54 -1.43 -6.17
CA VAL A 113 -6.41 -1.89 -6.98
C VAL A 113 -6.82 -1.97 -8.45
N ILE A 114 -5.93 -1.49 -9.31
CA ILE A 114 -6.03 -1.58 -10.76
C ILE A 114 -4.81 -2.38 -11.20
N ILE A 115 -5.05 -3.50 -11.88
CA ILE A 115 -4.00 -4.40 -12.34
C ILE A 115 -3.92 -4.33 -13.85
N SER A 116 -2.78 -3.89 -14.36
CA SER A 116 -2.47 -3.96 -15.78
C SER A 116 -2.00 -5.37 -16.14
N THR A 117 -2.88 -6.15 -16.74
CA THR A 117 -2.50 -7.38 -17.46
C THR A 117 -2.18 -6.99 -18.89
N LYS A 118 -0.90 -6.85 -19.26
CA LYS A 118 -0.55 -6.56 -20.66
C LYS A 118 -1.10 -7.62 -21.61
N LYS A 119 -2.01 -7.21 -22.47
CA LYS A 119 -1.99 -7.48 -23.92
C LYS A 119 -2.49 -6.22 -24.62
N GLU A 120 -1.57 -5.36 -25.01
CA GLU A 120 -1.84 -4.39 -26.07
C GLU A 120 -1.61 -5.11 -27.40
N GLU A 121 -2.61 -5.85 -27.85
CA GLU A 121 -2.71 -6.23 -29.25
C GLU A 121 -4.17 -6.00 -29.68
N ASN A 122 -4.40 -4.88 -30.38
CA ASN A 122 -5.59 -4.62 -31.20
C ASN A 122 -6.96 -4.75 -30.54
N ASP A 123 -7.21 -4.07 -29.42
CA ASP A 123 -8.58 -3.73 -29.07
C ASP A 123 -8.79 -2.24 -29.32
N GLU A 124 -9.52 -1.97 -30.39
CA GLU A 124 -10.18 -0.69 -30.66
C GLU A 124 -10.52 -0.01 -29.35
N ALA A 125 -10.11 1.25 -29.24
CA ALA A 125 -10.46 2.13 -28.16
C ALA A 125 -11.94 1.98 -27.80
N LYS A 126 -12.26 1.10 -26.85
CA LYS A 126 -13.39 1.29 -25.96
C LYS A 126 -13.01 2.52 -25.17
N LYS A 127 -13.28 3.67 -25.80
CA LYS A 127 -13.75 4.90 -25.16
C LYS A 127 -15.03 4.53 -24.41
N SER A 128 -14.90 3.66 -23.41
CA SER A 128 -15.88 3.60 -22.35
C SER A 128 -15.80 4.98 -21.72
N SER A 129 -16.91 5.70 -21.74
CA SER A 129 -17.09 6.95 -21.01
C SER A 129 -16.68 6.85 -19.54
N ASP A 130 -16.50 5.63 -19.03
CA ASP A 130 -16.35 5.29 -17.63
C ASP A 130 -14.88 5.12 -17.21
N ILE A 131 -13.92 5.23 -18.13
CA ILE A 131 -12.47 5.17 -17.81
C ILE A 131 -11.84 6.55 -18.05
N ARG A 132 -11.07 7.03 -17.08
CA ARG A 132 -10.20 8.20 -17.19
C ARG A 132 -8.75 7.75 -17.13
N TYR A 133 -7.95 8.15 -18.12
CA TYR A 133 -6.52 7.86 -18.11
C TYR A 133 -5.77 8.95 -17.33
N VAL A 134 -4.98 8.52 -16.35
CA VAL A 134 -4.10 9.39 -15.58
C VAL A 134 -2.66 9.11 -15.99
N LEU A 135 -1.94 10.16 -16.38
CA LEU A 135 -0.53 10.06 -16.74
C LEU A 135 0.33 10.26 -15.49
N ILE A 136 1.21 9.29 -15.21
CA ILE A 136 2.21 9.38 -14.14
C ILE A 136 3.56 8.92 -14.63
N ASN A 137 4.62 9.39 -14.00
CA ASN A 137 5.96 8.86 -14.19
C ASN A 137 6.18 7.68 -13.21
N CYS A 138 6.50 6.50 -13.74
CA CYS A 138 6.91 5.39 -12.91
C CYS A 138 8.43 5.48 -12.68
N GLU A 139 8.85 5.75 -11.44
CA GLU A 139 10.28 5.84 -11.07
C GLU A 139 11.07 4.55 -11.33
N LYS A 140 10.38 3.42 -11.50
CA LYS A 140 10.97 2.12 -11.79
C LYS A 140 11.18 1.87 -13.28
N CYS A 141 10.17 2.19 -14.09
CA CYS A 141 10.31 2.12 -15.55
C CYS A 141 11.16 3.27 -16.09
N ASN A 142 11.23 4.39 -15.36
CA ASN A 142 11.71 5.68 -15.87
C ASN A 142 10.91 6.15 -17.11
N GLU A 143 9.61 5.85 -17.14
CA GLU A 143 8.71 6.11 -18.26
C GLU A 143 7.37 6.66 -17.77
N ASN A 144 6.69 7.42 -18.64
CA ASN A 144 5.33 7.85 -18.40
C ASN A 144 4.36 6.71 -18.73
N ILE A 145 3.54 6.35 -17.75
CA ILE A 145 2.53 5.29 -17.89
C ILE A 145 1.13 5.88 -17.81
N HIS A 146 0.23 5.32 -18.62
CA HIS A 146 -1.19 5.66 -18.65
C HIS A 146 -1.95 4.72 -17.73
N VAL A 147 -2.44 5.24 -16.62
CA VAL A 147 -3.21 4.46 -15.65
C VAL A 147 -4.70 4.55 -16.00
N PRO A 148 -5.37 3.44 -16.37
CA PRO A 148 -6.79 3.43 -16.67
C PRO A 148 -7.59 3.43 -15.36
N VAL A 149 -8.10 4.57 -14.94
CA VAL A 149 -8.88 4.72 -13.71
C VAL A 149 -10.38 4.68 -14.01
N PRO A 150 -11.12 3.67 -13.51
CA PRO A 150 -12.58 3.70 -13.55
C PRO A 150 -13.12 4.92 -12.79
N LYS A 151 -13.94 5.74 -13.45
CA LYS A 151 -14.47 6.99 -12.88
C LYS A 151 -15.29 6.77 -11.62
N LYS A 152 -16.10 5.71 -11.59
CA LYS A 152 -16.94 5.35 -10.44
C LYS A 152 -16.14 5.19 -9.15
N ILE A 153 -14.90 4.69 -9.21
CA ILE A 153 -14.03 4.59 -8.01
C ILE A 153 -13.78 5.97 -7.38
N ILE A 154 -13.62 7.00 -8.21
CA ILE A 154 -13.40 8.38 -7.75
C ILE A 154 -14.72 9.04 -7.37
N GLU A 155 -15.75 8.88 -8.19
CA GLU A 155 -17.06 9.51 -8.01
C GLU A 155 -17.81 8.98 -6.77
N ASP A 156 -17.69 7.69 -6.46
CA ASP A 156 -18.32 7.05 -5.30
C ASP A 156 -17.51 7.26 -4.00
N SER A 157 -16.29 7.78 -4.10
CA SER A 157 -15.41 7.98 -2.94
C SER A 157 -15.83 9.19 -2.12
N LYS A 158 -15.87 9.01 -0.80
CA LYS A 158 -16.09 10.09 0.17
C LYS A 158 -14.80 10.81 0.57
N LEU A 159 -13.66 10.37 0.05
CA LEU A 159 -12.36 10.94 0.39
C LEU A 159 -12.08 12.16 -0.50
N THR A 160 -11.40 13.16 0.07
CA THR A 160 -10.91 14.31 -0.69
C THR A 160 -9.91 13.89 -1.76
N LYS A 161 -9.02 12.95 -1.42
CA LYS A 161 -8.17 12.22 -2.36
C LYS A 161 -8.37 10.71 -2.18
N THR A 162 -8.71 10.04 -3.28
CA THR A 162 -8.96 8.60 -3.33
C THR A 162 -7.66 7.87 -3.64
N PRO A 163 -7.14 7.04 -2.71
CA PRO A 163 -5.96 6.23 -2.98
C PRO A 163 -6.32 5.06 -3.90
N ILE A 164 -5.53 4.88 -4.94
CA ILE A 164 -5.62 3.76 -5.88
C ILE A 164 -4.23 3.15 -6.01
N THR A 165 -4.15 1.83 -5.89
CA THR A 165 -2.94 1.08 -6.25
C THR A 165 -3.00 0.70 -7.72
N TYR A 166 -1.96 1.00 -8.47
CA TYR A 166 -1.76 0.52 -9.84
C TYR A 166 -0.57 -0.43 -9.91
N VAL A 167 -0.83 -1.67 -10.31
CA VAL A 167 0.19 -2.70 -10.53
C VAL A 167 0.36 -2.92 -12.03
N HIS A 168 1.58 -2.82 -12.53
CA HIS A 168 1.89 -2.99 -13.95
C HIS A 168 3.22 -3.72 -14.16
N LYS A 169 3.48 -4.13 -15.41
CA LYS A 169 4.75 -4.70 -15.84
C LYS A 169 5.47 -3.73 -16.75
N SER A 170 6.78 -3.58 -16.58
CA SER A 170 7.60 -2.79 -17.51
C SER A 170 7.51 -3.34 -18.94
N LEU A 171 7.72 -2.48 -19.94
CA LEU A 171 7.86 -2.91 -21.35
C LEU A 171 9.25 -3.49 -21.62
N SER A 172 10.25 -3.01 -20.90
CA SER A 172 11.66 -3.37 -21.09
C SER A 172 12.09 -4.62 -20.31
N ASN A 173 11.33 -5.03 -19.28
CA ASN A 173 11.59 -6.22 -18.50
C ASN A 173 10.30 -6.81 -17.90
N ASP A 174 10.33 -8.06 -17.46
CA ASP A 174 9.19 -8.73 -16.82
C ASP A 174 8.97 -8.31 -15.36
N ASP A 175 9.63 -7.23 -14.90
CA ASP A 175 9.51 -6.77 -13.52
C ASP A 175 8.12 -6.18 -13.28
N ILE A 176 7.55 -6.56 -12.13
CA ILE A 176 6.27 -6.06 -11.65
C ILE A 176 6.52 -4.82 -10.79
N HIS A 177 5.88 -3.72 -11.16
CA HIS A 177 5.93 -2.45 -10.44
C HIS A 177 4.57 -2.11 -9.84
N CYS A 178 4.60 -1.37 -8.74
CA CYS A 178 3.42 -0.90 -8.04
C CYS A 178 3.55 0.58 -7.71
N VAL A 179 2.49 1.35 -7.95
CA VAL A 179 2.40 2.77 -7.62
C VAL A 179 1.08 3.03 -6.92
N ILE A 180 1.11 3.84 -5.86
CA ILE A 180 -0.08 4.31 -5.14
C ILE A 180 -0.32 5.75 -5.57
N LEU A 181 -1.54 6.03 -6.02
CA LEU A 181 -2.00 7.31 -6.56
C LEU A 181 -3.05 7.89 -5.64
N TYR A 182 -2.97 9.17 -5.32
CA TYR A 182 -3.99 9.86 -4.52
C TYR A 182 -4.75 10.86 -5.39
N LEU A 183 -5.87 10.43 -5.96
CA LEU A 183 -6.61 11.21 -6.96
C LEU A 183 -7.77 12.00 -6.34
N ASP A 184 -7.87 13.29 -6.65
CA ASP A 184 -9.04 14.10 -6.33
C ASP A 184 -10.22 13.83 -7.29
N CYS A 185 -11.35 14.52 -7.08
CA CYS A 185 -12.53 14.39 -7.94
C CYS A 185 -12.30 14.80 -9.40
N ASN A 186 -11.21 15.50 -9.69
CA ASN A 186 -10.81 15.94 -11.03
C ASN A 186 -9.70 15.06 -11.65
N PHE A 187 -9.26 14.00 -10.96
CA PHE A 187 -8.14 13.14 -11.37
C PHE A 187 -6.81 13.92 -11.53
N GLY A 188 -6.68 15.07 -10.86
CA GLY A 188 -5.68 16.10 -11.10
C GLY A 188 -4.59 16.20 -10.03
N ASP A 189 -4.96 16.00 -8.76
CA ASP A 189 -3.98 15.88 -7.68
C ASP A 189 -3.37 14.48 -7.74
N ARG A 190 -2.04 14.38 -7.92
CA ARG A 190 -1.36 13.13 -8.29
C ARG A 190 -0.12 12.89 -7.44
N ASP A 191 -0.27 13.08 -6.13
CA ASP A 191 0.74 12.56 -5.21
C ASP A 191 0.89 11.05 -5.46
N THR A 192 2.12 10.63 -5.76
CA THR A 192 2.48 9.23 -5.98
C THR A 192 3.31 8.74 -4.81
N ARG A 193 3.04 7.51 -4.36
CA ARG A 193 3.93 6.77 -3.46
C ARG A 193 4.29 5.43 -4.08
N PHE A 194 5.49 4.97 -3.81
CA PHE A 194 5.96 3.64 -4.20
C PHE A 194 6.10 2.79 -2.94
N PRO A 195 5.50 1.59 -2.90
CA PRO A 195 5.68 0.70 -1.75
C PRO A 195 7.09 0.13 -1.75
N ASP A 196 7.59 -0.16 -0.55
CA ASP A 196 8.88 -0.81 -0.34
C ASP A 196 8.80 -2.30 -0.66
N VAL A 197 7.67 -2.91 -0.30
CA VAL A 197 7.35 -4.32 -0.60
C VAL A 197 5.96 -4.40 -1.23
N LEU A 198 5.88 -5.09 -2.36
CA LEU A 198 4.62 -5.51 -2.97
C LEU A 198 4.43 -6.99 -2.70
N ILE A 199 3.30 -7.40 -2.12
CA ILE A 199 2.93 -8.81 -2.03
C ILE A 199 1.76 -9.04 -2.98
N LEU A 200 2.02 -9.70 -4.10
CA LEU A 200 1.00 -9.99 -5.11
C LEU A 200 0.57 -11.44 -4.98
N TYR A 201 -0.68 -11.67 -4.57
CA TYR A 201 -1.24 -13.02 -4.38
C TYR A 201 -0.35 -13.95 -3.52
N LEU A 202 0.17 -13.41 -2.41
CA LEU A 202 1.09 -14.07 -1.46
C LEU A 202 2.53 -14.26 -1.95
N PHE A 203 2.87 -13.77 -3.14
CA PHE A 203 4.25 -13.73 -3.62
C PHE A 203 4.87 -12.35 -3.34
N PRO A 204 5.94 -12.26 -2.54
CA PRO A 204 6.60 -10.99 -2.27
C PRO A 204 7.51 -10.56 -3.43
N TYR A 205 7.36 -9.30 -3.83
CA TYR A 205 8.16 -8.57 -4.82
C TYR A 205 8.85 -7.41 -4.11
N TRP A 206 10.12 -7.24 -4.44
CA TRP A 206 11.03 -6.33 -3.75
C TRP A 206 11.21 -5.12 -4.63
N LEU A 207 10.74 -3.97 -4.16
CA LEU A 207 10.72 -2.77 -4.99
C LEU A 207 11.90 -1.83 -4.68
N LYS A 208 13.05 -2.33 -4.20
CA LYS A 208 14.26 -1.52 -3.98
C LYS A 208 14.71 -0.82 -5.26
N LYS A 209 14.82 0.52 -5.25
CA LYS A 209 15.60 1.27 -6.25
C LYS A 209 17.05 0.76 -6.15
N LYS A 210 17.63 0.28 -7.26
CA LYS A 210 19.08 0.49 -7.42
C LYS A 210 19.25 2.00 -7.55
N PHE A 211 19.45 2.71 -6.46
CA PHE A 211 20.05 4.04 -6.55
C PHE A 211 21.49 3.80 -7.02
N TYR A 212 21.70 3.88 -8.32
CA TYR A 212 23.02 4.18 -8.84
C TYR A 212 23.27 5.64 -8.45
N PHE A 213 23.94 5.87 -7.34
CA PHE A 213 24.67 7.11 -7.16
C PHE A 213 25.90 7.01 -8.06
N THR A 214 25.86 7.71 -9.18
CA THR A 214 27.07 8.06 -9.95
C THR A 214 27.82 9.16 -9.22
#